data_AF-A0A7W1RNP6-F1
#
_entry.id   AF-A0A7W1RNP6-F1
#
_cell.length_a   1.000
_cell.length_b   1.000
_cell.length_c   1.000
_cell.angle_alpha   90.00
_cell.angle_beta   90.00
_cell.angle_gamma   90.00
#
_symmetry.space_group_name_H-M   'P 1'
#
loop_
_entity.id
_entity.type
_entity.pdbx_description
1 polymer ?
#
loop_
_entity_poly.entity_id
_entity_poly.type
_entity_poly.pdbx_seq_one_letter_code
_entity_poly.pdbx_strand_id
1 'polypeptide(L)'
;MFGQYYSGHPMVANSAYHIAGSRMSGFLATVAGTITVTDHEPTDGSNAIIVNALPLAVGFNRIPLLFQSTAGADVQLAGGAAGTLLI
;
A
#
# COMPACT_ATOMS: atom_id res chain seq x y z
N MET A 1 22.25 -12.54 -7.29
CA MET A 1 21.65 -11.27 -6.84
C MET A 1 20.20 -11.29 -7.29
N PHE A 2 19.27 -11.66 -6.43
CA PHE A 2 17.84 -11.72 -6.79
C PHE A 2 17.28 -10.29 -6.69
N GLY A 3 17.16 -9.61 -7.82
CA GLY A 3 16.40 -8.37 -7.88
C GLY A 3 14.94 -8.72 -7.60
N GLN A 4 14.39 -8.26 -6.47
CA GLN A 4 12.95 -8.30 -6.29
C GLN A 4 12.34 -7.34 -7.31
N TYR A 5 11.70 -7.89 -8.35
CA TYR A 5 10.98 -7.11 -9.35
C TYR A 5 9.72 -6.57 -8.69
N TYR A 6 9.80 -5.36 -8.14
CA TYR A 6 8.60 -4.61 -7.79
C TYR A 6 7.97 -4.09 -9.09
N SER A 7 6.71 -4.44 -9.30
CA SER A 7 5.86 -3.92 -10.36
C SER A 7 5.16 -2.65 -9.89
N GLY A 8 4.97 -1.69 -10.79
CA GLY A 8 4.27 -0.45 -10.50
C GLY A 8 2.79 -0.57 -10.83
N HIS A 9 1.92 -0.28 -9.86
CA HIS A 9 0.48 -0.16 -10.06
C HIS A 9 0.04 1.31 -9.93
N PRO A 10 -0.42 1.96 -11.02
CA PRO A 10 -0.90 3.34 -10.95
C PRO A 10 -2.23 3.40 -10.19
N MET A 11 -2.33 4.31 -9.23
CA MET A 11 -3.52 4.55 -8.42
C MET A 11 -3.96 6.01 -8.57
N VAL A 12 -5.25 6.20 -8.86
CA VAL A 12 -5.88 7.52 -8.98
C VAL A 12 -6.32 8.05 -7.61
N ALA A 13 -6.67 9.34 -7.56
CA ALA A 13 -7.09 9.99 -6.34
C ALA A 13 -8.27 9.26 -5.66
N ASN A 14 -8.15 9.04 -4.34
CA ASN A 14 -9.18 8.42 -3.50
C ASN A 14 -9.59 7.00 -3.93
N SER A 15 -8.69 6.26 -4.59
CA SER A 15 -8.93 4.89 -5.03
C SER A 15 -8.48 3.86 -3.99
N ALA A 16 -8.98 2.64 -4.14
CA ALA A 16 -8.49 1.47 -3.42
C ALA A 16 -7.97 0.42 -4.42
N TYR A 17 -6.96 -0.33 -4.01
CA TYR A 17 -6.39 -1.42 -4.79
C TYR A 17 -6.09 -2.62 -3.89
N HIS A 18 -6.47 -3.80 -4.33
CA HIS A 18 -6.19 -5.05 -3.66
C HIS A 18 -4.88 -5.66 -4.17
N ILE A 19 -3.92 -5.86 -3.25
CA ILE A 19 -2.66 -6.55 -3.52
C ILE A 19 -2.88 -8.04 -3.27
N ALA A 20 -2.78 -8.86 -4.31
CA ALA A 20 -2.77 -10.32 -4.20
C ALA A 20 -1.37 -10.81 -3.74
N GLY A 21 -1.07 -10.69 -2.44
CA GLY A 21 0.13 -11.23 -1.82
C GLY A 21 0.80 -10.32 -0.79
N SER A 22 1.94 -10.77 -0.29
CA SER A 22 2.64 -10.22 0.89
C SER A 22 3.59 -9.05 0.62
N ARG A 23 3.59 -8.46 -0.57
CA ARG A 23 4.70 -7.59 -1.01
C ARG A 23 4.22 -6.21 -1.40
N MET A 24 4.71 -5.20 -0.69
CA MET A 24 4.78 -3.83 -1.18
C MET A 24 6.10 -3.19 -0.74
N SER A 25 6.68 -2.34 -1.58
CA SER A 25 7.91 -1.60 -1.25
C SER A 25 7.64 -0.17 -0.78
N GLY A 26 6.53 0.43 -1.22
CA GLY A 26 6.28 1.85 -1.01
C GLY A 26 5.29 2.43 -2.02
N PHE A 27 5.12 3.75 -1.94
CA PHE A 27 4.21 4.50 -2.82
C PHE A 27 4.90 5.77 -3.32
N LEU A 28 4.95 5.91 -4.65
CA LEU A 28 5.41 7.12 -5.32
C LEU A 28 4.22 8.06 -5.51
N ALA A 29 4.04 9.01 -4.59
CA ALA A 29 2.94 9.94 -4.64
C ALA A 29 3.22 11.07 -5.63
N THR A 30 2.30 11.27 -6.59
CA THR A 30 2.26 12.45 -7.46
C THR A 30 1.42 13.57 -6.84
N VAL A 31 0.48 13.22 -5.96
CA VAL A 31 -0.36 14.16 -5.19
C VAL A 31 -0.33 13.75 -3.73
N ALA A 32 -0.17 14.73 -2.84
CA ALA A 32 -0.18 14.51 -1.40
C ALA A 32 -1.57 14.08 -0.90
N GLY A 33 -1.60 13.43 0.25
CA GLY A 33 -2.83 12.98 0.89
C GLY A 33 -2.51 11.94 1.96
N THR A 34 -3.30 10.87 2.04
CA THR A 34 -3.05 9.77 2.98
C THR A 34 -3.17 8.42 2.30
N ILE A 35 -2.48 7.44 2.88
CA ILE A 35 -2.61 6.03 2.53
C ILE A 35 -2.96 5.22 3.78
N THR A 36 -3.94 4.33 3.63
CA THR A 36 -4.28 3.31 4.62
C THR A 36 -3.99 1.96 3.98
N VAL A 37 -3.37 1.06 4.72
CA VAL A 37 -3.21 -0.33 4.28
C VAL A 37 -3.85 -1.23 5.33
N THR A 38 -4.65 -2.17 4.86
CA THR A 38 -5.38 -3.13 5.67
C THR A 38 -4.96 -4.53 5.23
N ASP A 39 -4.46 -5.32 6.17
CA ASP A 39 -4.08 -6.72 5.95
C ASP A 39 -5.34 -7.58 6.01
N HIS A 40 -5.44 -8.53 5.09
CA HIS A 40 -6.55 -9.48 5.02
C HIS A 40 -6.22 -10.81 5.68
N GLU A 41 -5.01 -10.99 6.25
CA GLU A 41 -4.70 -12.17 7.06
C GLU A 41 -5.46 -12.10 8.39
N PRO A 42 -6.39 -13.04 8.65
CA PRO A 42 -7.13 -13.05 9.88
C PRO A 42 -6.26 -13.71 10.95
N THR A 43 -5.38 -12.97 11.62
CA THR A 43 -4.66 -13.53 12.77
C THR A 43 -5.61 -13.88 13.93
N ASP A 44 -6.78 -13.24 14.00
CA ASP A 44 -7.86 -13.51 14.99
C ASP A 44 -9.28 -13.26 14.43
N GLY A 45 -9.50 -13.46 13.13
CA GLY A 45 -10.82 -13.26 12.50
C GLY A 45 -11.20 -11.80 12.23
N SER A 46 -10.23 -10.88 12.22
CA SER A 46 -10.40 -9.48 11.81
C SER A 46 -9.25 -9.03 10.91
N ASN A 47 -9.57 -8.27 9.86
CA ASN A 47 -8.58 -7.62 9.01
C ASN A 47 -7.79 -6.59 9.83
N ALA A 48 -6.47 -6.67 9.87
CA ALA A 48 -5.63 -5.79 10.67
C ALA A 48 -5.24 -4.53 9.89
N ILE A 49 -5.54 -3.34 10.41
CA ILE A 49 -5.00 -2.10 9.84
C ILE A 49 -3.51 -2.03 10.20
N ILE A 50 -2.66 -2.17 9.20
CA ILE A 50 -1.20 -2.20 9.31
C ILE A 50 -0.58 -0.83 9.03
N VAL A 51 -1.26 0.00 8.24
CA VAL A 51 -0.97 1.43 8.14
C VAL A 51 -2.26 2.21 8.22
N ASN A 52 -2.34 3.14 9.17
CA ASN A 52 -3.51 3.95 9.39
C ASN A 52 -3.27 5.38 8.94
N ALA A 53 -3.88 5.77 7.80
CA ALA A 53 -3.89 7.14 7.27
C ALA A 53 -2.51 7.84 7.28
N LEU A 54 -1.47 7.13 6.86
CA LEU A 54 -0.11 7.67 6.77
C LEU A 54 -0.10 8.85 5.79
N PRO A 55 0.35 10.04 6.22
CA PRO A 55 0.50 11.17 5.32
C PRO A 55 1.50 10.87 4.21
N LEU A 56 1.09 11.10 2.97
CA LEU A 56 1.94 11.02 1.78
C LEU A 56 2.37 12.41 1.39
N ALA A 57 3.68 12.64 1.32
CA ALA A 57 4.26 13.80 0.65
C ALA A 57 4.50 13.48 -0.82
N VAL A 58 4.53 14.49 -1.70
CA VAL A 58 4.90 14.28 -3.11
C VAL A 58 6.31 13.68 -3.18
N GLY A 59 6.48 12.62 -3.97
CA GLY A 59 7.71 11.86 -4.07
C GLY A 59 7.58 10.43 -3.52
N PHE A 60 8.73 9.78 -3.32
CA PHE A 60 8.76 8.41 -2.84
C PHE A 60 8.54 8.35 -1.33
N ASN A 61 7.43 7.75 -0.93
CA ASN A 61 7.12 7.46 0.46
C ASN A 61 7.42 5.98 0.69
N ARG A 62 8.41 5.72 1.54
CA ARG A 62 8.69 4.35 1.96
C ARG A 62 7.59 3.91 2.90
N ILE A 63 6.84 2.89 2.49
CA ILE A 63 5.81 2.29 3.33
C ILE A 63 6.46 1.07 3.98
N PRO A 64 6.61 1.05 5.32
CA PRO A 64 7.47 0.09 6.00
C PRO A 64 6.76 -1.25 6.18
N LEU A 65 6.66 -2.12 5.18
CA LEU A 65 5.72 -3.23 5.31
C LEU A 65 6.13 -4.55 4.62
N LEU A 66 6.84 -5.37 5.40
CA LEU A 66 6.83 -6.82 5.21
C LEU A 66 5.58 -7.36 5.93
N PHE A 67 4.51 -7.61 5.19
CA PHE A 67 3.38 -8.37 5.73
C PHE A 67 3.62 -9.84 5.46
N GLN A 68 3.47 -10.70 6.45
CA GLN A 68 3.52 -12.15 6.25
C GLN A 68 2.15 -12.70 5.85
N SER A 69 1.43 -11.99 4.98
CA SER A 69 0.06 -12.30 4.59
C SER A 69 0.03 -13.03 3.25
N THR A 70 -0.52 -14.24 3.25
CA THR A 70 -0.85 -14.95 2.00
C THR A 70 -2.20 -14.48 1.44
N ALA A 71 -3.05 -13.88 2.28
CA ALA A 71 -4.35 -13.36 1.90
C ALA A 71 -4.31 -12.01 1.15
N GLY A 72 -3.19 -11.27 1.27
CA GLY A 72 -3.01 -9.99 0.60
C GLY A 72 -3.42 -8.80 1.46
N ALA A 73 -3.45 -7.61 0.86
CA ALA A 73 -3.78 -6.37 1.56
C ALA A 73 -4.52 -5.38 0.65
N ASP A 74 -5.44 -4.63 1.23
CA ASP A 74 -6.11 -3.51 0.57
C ASP A 74 -5.36 -2.21 0.87
N VAL A 75 -4.96 -1.51 -0.19
CA VAL A 75 -4.36 -0.18 -0.13
C VAL A 75 -5.42 0.83 -0.51
N GLN A 76 -5.71 1.76 0.38
CA GLN A 76 -6.67 2.84 0.15
C GLN A 76 -5.97 4.19 0.21
N LEU A 77 -6.22 5.01 -0.80
CA LEU A 77 -5.80 6.40 -0.86
C LEU A 77 -6.95 7.31 -0.41
N ALA A 78 -6.61 8.41 0.26
CA ALA A 78 -7.56 9.45 0.65
C ALA A 78 -6.90 10.83 0.66
N GLY A 79 -7.71 11.88 0.87
CA GLY A 79 -7.22 13.25 0.94
C GLY A 79 -6.65 13.77 -0.39
N GLY A 80 -7.03 13.16 -1.52
CA GLY A 80 -6.50 13.52 -2.84
C GLY A 80 -5.22 12.79 -3.25
N ALA A 81 -4.70 11.87 -2.43
CA ALA A 81 -3.50 11.10 -2.76
C ALA A 81 -3.65 10.31 -4.06
N ALA A 82 -2.69 10.44 -4.96
CA ALA A 82 -2.59 9.72 -6.24
C ALA A 82 -1.11 9.42 -6.53
N GLY A 83 -0.82 8.38 -7.30
CA GLY A 83 0.55 7.97 -7.54
C GLY A 83 0.72 6.55 -8.06
N THR A 84 1.88 5.96 -7.81
CA THR A 84 2.20 4.58 -8.18
C THR A 84 2.56 3.77 -6.94
N LEU A 85 1.80 2.71 -6.70
CA LEU A 85 2.09 1.70 -5.70
C LEU A 85 3.15 0.72 -6.24
N LEU A 86 4.16 0.38 -5.43
CA LEU A 86 5.20 -0.58 -5.81
C LEU A 86 4.96 -1.92 -5.09
N ILE A 87 4.67 -2.97 -5.85
CA ILE A 87 4.27 -4.32 -5.38
C ILE A 87 5.11 -5.43 -5.99
#